data_AF-A0A0N5BN20-F1
#
_entry.id   AF-A0A0N5BN20-F1
#
_cell.length_a   1.000
_cell.length_b   1.000
_cell.length_c   1.000
_cell.angle_alpha   90.00
_cell.angle_beta   90.00
_cell.angle_gamma   90.00
#
_symmetry.space_group_name_H-M   'P 1'
#
loop_
_entity.id
_entity.type
_entity.pdbx_description
1 polymer ?
#
loop_
_entity_poly.entity_id
_entity_poly.type
_entity_poly.pdbx_seq_one_letter_code
_entity_poly.pdbx_strand_id
1 'polypeptide(L)'
;MISFIKLFLFSLFIYEVISNNEGTIKTDSNSESYETRIKKSIINNMKFKWTSPIPYFCRFNVNKKLVQEALAILEKETCLRFNETLDFTNGVLRYFNGTNGCSSSLGKLSNNDVHSVVVGRDCSDVIGVLHETLHALGVIHEMSRHDRDSYIDVKYENINSRHKFNFNRYELTETLPYYLKYDFGSVMHYNRYLGTKNNQETMVPKAKYWSYLRTMGQRTRLGFNDAKQLNIYYCSDRCRDSKLKCKMGGYPNPSKHKCKVCKCPAFFTGKECTDLLPSNGYCGKTRFLKADKKKDKYLKVSGTNKCYYKITASNGRKVRLIVSTDLPDSKVCHPNQGLEIKFLADKSVSGAVLCGKISGETITSESSVVYVKYEGLTSNSTIKIKYRDVKD
;
A
#
# COMPACT_ATOMS: atom_id res chain seq x y z
N MET A 1 61.76 -22.82 -55.71
CA MET A 1 61.60 -22.80 -57.18
C MET A 1 60.13 -23.11 -57.45
N ILE A 2 59.34 -22.14 -57.92
CA ILE A 2 57.94 -22.27 -58.42
C ILE A 2 56.89 -22.66 -57.34
N SER A 3 55.61 -22.21 -57.29
CA SER A 3 54.83 -20.99 -57.65
C SER A 3 53.37 -21.27 -57.20
N PHE A 4 52.42 -20.36 -56.90
CA PHE A 4 52.27 -18.89 -56.81
C PHE A 4 51.68 -18.56 -55.40
N ILE A 5 51.64 -17.36 -54.80
CA ILE A 5 51.36 -15.96 -55.20
C ILE A 5 49.86 -15.64 -55.42
N LYS A 6 49.32 -14.83 -54.49
CA LYS A 6 48.14 -13.92 -54.56
C LYS A 6 46.73 -14.54 -54.77
N LEU A 7 45.92 -14.42 -53.73
CA LEU A 7 44.89 -13.37 -53.74
C LEU A 7 45.04 -12.52 -52.46
N PHE A 8 44.86 -11.21 -52.58
CA PHE A 8 45.19 -10.20 -51.56
C PHE A 8 43.96 -9.27 -51.38
N LEU A 9 43.83 -8.61 -50.24
CA LEU A 9 42.89 -7.50 -49.96
C LEU A 9 41.39 -7.84 -49.87
N PHE A 10 40.88 -8.08 -48.65
CA PHE A 10 39.83 -7.25 -48.01
C PHE A 10 39.53 -7.73 -46.57
N SER A 11 40.16 -7.13 -45.55
CA SER A 11 39.69 -7.15 -44.14
C SER A 11 40.56 -6.36 -43.14
N LEU A 12 41.83 -6.09 -43.44
CA LEU A 12 42.79 -5.44 -42.51
C LEU A 12 42.69 -3.90 -42.43
N PHE A 13 41.49 -3.34 -42.56
CA PHE A 13 41.20 -1.92 -42.29
C PHE A 13 39.88 -1.82 -41.49
N ILE A 14 40.01 -1.95 -40.15
CA ILE A 14 39.19 -1.40 -39.04
C ILE A 14 39.70 -2.08 -37.75
N TYR A 15 41.00 -1.93 -37.47
CA TYR A 15 41.60 -2.32 -36.18
C TYR A 15 42.66 -1.32 -35.71
N GLU A 16 42.42 -0.03 -35.92
CA GLU A 16 43.35 1.03 -35.49
C GLU A 16 42.67 2.40 -35.27
N VAL A 17 41.48 2.42 -34.65
CA VAL A 17 40.77 3.67 -34.28
C VAL A 17 40.21 3.67 -32.85
N ILE A 18 40.81 2.90 -31.93
CA ILE A 18 40.53 3.01 -30.48
C ILE A 18 41.84 2.89 -29.68
N SER A 19 42.70 3.91 -29.79
CA SER A 19 43.62 4.26 -28.70
C SER A 19 43.81 5.78 -28.65
N ASN A 20 43.94 6.30 -27.44
CA ASN A 20 44.36 7.67 -27.12
C ASN A 20 43.42 8.81 -27.53
N ASN A 21 42.49 9.14 -26.63
CA ASN A 21 42.52 10.51 -26.10
C ASN A 21 42.17 10.50 -24.60
N GLU A 22 43.13 10.88 -23.77
CA GLU A 22 42.95 10.95 -22.31
C GLU A 22 42.16 12.20 -21.93
N GLY A 23 41.07 12.01 -21.19
CA GLY A 23 40.27 13.09 -20.61
C GLY A 23 40.01 12.81 -19.13
N THR A 24 40.86 13.35 -18.25
CA THR A 24 40.73 13.15 -16.80
C THR A 24 39.43 13.72 -16.26
N ILE A 25 38.54 12.86 -15.76
CA ILE A 25 37.43 13.25 -14.88
C ILE A 25 37.61 12.54 -13.54
N LYS A 26 37.76 13.33 -12.47
CA LYS A 26 37.85 12.83 -11.10
C LYS A 26 36.52 12.19 -10.71
N THR A 27 36.53 10.91 -10.40
CA THR A 27 35.38 10.21 -9.80
C THR A 27 35.41 10.39 -8.28
N ASP A 28 34.76 11.45 -7.80
CA ASP A 28 34.44 11.56 -6.38
C ASP A 28 33.56 10.39 -5.93
N SER A 29 33.82 9.89 -4.73
CA SER A 29 33.18 8.72 -4.15
C SER A 29 31.69 8.94 -3.90
N ASN A 30 30.83 8.28 -4.69
CA ASN A 30 29.43 8.06 -4.35
C ASN A 30 28.99 6.66 -4.81
N SER A 31 29.33 5.65 -4.02
CA SER A 31 28.76 4.31 -4.15
C SER A 31 27.33 4.28 -3.57
N GLU A 32 26.39 5.00 -4.21
CA GLU A 32 24.97 4.69 -4.00
C GLU A 32 24.68 3.35 -4.67
N SER A 33 24.64 2.29 -3.86
CA SER A 33 24.26 0.95 -4.31
C SER A 33 22.92 0.98 -5.03
N TYR A 34 22.82 0.28 -6.16
CA TYR A 34 21.60 0.04 -6.92
C TYR A 34 20.53 -0.68 -6.08
N GLU A 35 19.81 0.03 -5.21
CA GLU A 35 18.59 -0.52 -4.60
C GLU A 35 17.49 -0.66 -5.65
N THR A 36 17.26 -1.89 -6.06
CA THR A 36 16.19 -2.31 -6.97
C THR A 36 14.84 -1.73 -6.51
N ARG A 37 14.24 -0.87 -7.34
CA ARG A 37 13.01 -0.14 -7.01
C ARG A 37 11.81 -1.09 -6.83
N ILE A 38 11.46 -1.33 -5.58
CA ILE A 38 10.32 -2.12 -5.00
C ILE A 38 8.92 -1.64 -5.45
N LYS A 39 7.96 -2.58 -5.63
CA LYS A 39 6.75 -2.40 -6.47
C LYS A 39 5.53 -3.29 -6.02
N LYS A 40 4.27 -2.78 -6.05
CA LYS A 40 2.98 -3.43 -5.67
C LYS A 40 2.17 -4.06 -6.81
N SER A 41 1.85 -5.34 -6.65
CA SER A 41 1.43 -6.33 -7.64
C SER A 41 -0.08 -6.50 -7.89
N ILE A 42 -0.46 -6.38 -9.16
CA ILE A 42 -1.59 -7.11 -9.79
C ILE A 42 -0.98 -8.20 -10.70
N ILE A 43 -1.68 -9.32 -10.95
CA ILE A 43 -1.18 -10.35 -11.89
C ILE A 43 -0.91 -9.77 -13.29
N ASN A 44 0.28 -10.04 -13.82
CA ASN A 44 0.76 -9.57 -15.12
C ASN A 44 0.04 -10.26 -16.29
N ASN A 45 -0.10 -11.59 -16.19
CA ASN A 45 -0.64 -12.43 -17.24
C ASN A 45 -2.13 -12.76 -17.01
N MET A 46 -2.95 -11.76 -16.67
CA MET A 46 -4.41 -11.94 -16.66
C MET A 46 -4.91 -12.12 -18.10
N LYS A 47 -5.07 -13.39 -18.52
CA LYS A 47 -5.53 -13.79 -19.86
C LYS A 47 -6.82 -13.09 -20.29
N PHE A 48 -7.68 -12.74 -19.34
CA PHE A 48 -8.86 -11.92 -19.57
C PHE A 48 -8.88 -10.71 -18.64
N LYS A 49 -9.39 -9.59 -19.15
CA LYS A 49 -9.59 -8.35 -18.39
C LYS A 49 -11.08 -8.14 -18.13
N TRP A 50 -11.41 -7.69 -16.92
CA TRP A 50 -12.76 -7.21 -16.63
C TRP A 50 -13.05 -5.92 -17.41
N THR A 51 -14.10 -5.96 -18.23
CA THR A 51 -14.68 -4.77 -18.88
C THR A 51 -15.65 -4.11 -17.92
N SER A 52 -15.62 -2.78 -17.83
CA SER A 52 -16.55 -2.00 -17.01
C SER A 52 -17.72 -1.49 -17.88
N PRO A 53 -18.98 -1.56 -17.44
CA PRO A 53 -19.44 -2.08 -16.14
C PRO A 53 -19.32 -3.60 -16.03
N ILE A 54 -18.87 -4.07 -14.86
CA ILE A 54 -18.70 -5.49 -14.54
C ILE A 54 -20.06 -6.05 -14.07
N PRO A 55 -20.61 -7.08 -14.72
CA PRO A 55 -21.84 -7.71 -14.24
C PRO A 55 -21.57 -8.50 -12.95
N TYR A 56 -22.47 -8.40 -11.98
CA TYR A 56 -22.45 -9.22 -10.76
C TYR A 56 -23.83 -9.78 -10.40
N PHE A 57 -23.82 -10.93 -9.72
CA PHE A 57 -25.02 -11.62 -9.24
C PHE A 57 -24.82 -12.09 -7.79
N CYS A 58 -25.81 -11.84 -6.94
CA CYS A 58 -25.83 -12.29 -5.55
C CYS A 58 -26.80 -13.46 -5.39
N ARG A 59 -26.31 -14.63 -4.95
CA ARG A 59 -27.20 -15.73 -4.54
C ARG A 59 -28.01 -15.36 -3.29
N PHE A 60 -29.18 -15.99 -3.14
CA PHE A 60 -30.08 -15.80 -1.99
C PHE A 60 -29.42 -16.01 -0.61
N ASN A 61 -28.32 -16.78 -0.54
CA ASN A 61 -27.64 -17.11 0.71
C ASN A 61 -26.51 -16.14 1.12
N VAL A 62 -26.19 -15.12 0.29
CA VAL A 62 -25.23 -14.06 0.64
C VAL A 62 -25.95 -12.74 0.93
N ASN A 63 -25.45 -11.98 1.90
CA ASN A 63 -25.99 -10.67 2.21
C ASN A 63 -25.67 -9.66 1.10
N LYS A 64 -26.62 -9.49 0.17
CA LYS A 64 -26.56 -8.56 -0.97
C LYS A 64 -26.19 -7.12 -0.58
N LYS A 65 -26.61 -6.64 0.59
CA LYS A 65 -26.29 -5.28 1.07
C LYS A 65 -24.78 -5.11 1.31
N LEU A 66 -24.11 -6.11 1.91
CA LEU A 66 -22.65 -6.06 2.11
C LEU A 66 -21.89 -6.05 0.77
N VAL A 67 -22.38 -6.80 -0.22
CA VAL A 67 -21.82 -6.79 -1.58
C VAL A 67 -21.98 -5.40 -2.20
N GLN A 68 -23.19 -4.83 -2.17
CA GLN A 68 -23.45 -3.50 -2.71
C GLN A 68 -22.62 -2.40 -2.04
N GLU A 69 -22.44 -2.44 -0.71
CA GLU A 69 -21.60 -1.50 0.02
C GLU A 69 -20.11 -1.65 -0.34
N ALA A 70 -19.61 -2.88 -0.49
CA ALA A 70 -18.24 -3.16 -0.91
C ALA A 70 -17.96 -2.68 -2.35
N LEU A 71 -18.89 -2.92 -3.27
CA LEU A 71 -18.80 -2.46 -4.64
C LEU A 71 -18.87 -0.93 -4.72
N ALA A 72 -19.76 -0.28 -3.97
CA ALA A 72 -19.87 1.18 -3.91
C ALA A 72 -18.57 1.86 -3.42
N ILE A 73 -17.79 1.20 -2.54
CA ILE A 73 -16.44 1.65 -2.18
C ILE A 73 -15.53 1.62 -3.42
N LEU A 74 -15.51 0.52 -4.17
CA LEU A 74 -14.70 0.41 -5.39
C LEU A 74 -15.11 1.43 -6.47
N GLU A 75 -16.40 1.70 -6.66
CA GLU A 75 -16.87 2.70 -7.63
C GLU A 75 -16.53 4.15 -7.23
N LYS A 76 -16.57 4.44 -5.92
CA LYS A 76 -16.14 5.73 -5.37
C LYS A 76 -14.63 5.92 -5.54
N GLU A 77 -13.86 4.86 -5.35
CA GLU A 77 -12.39 4.90 -5.30
C GLU A 77 -11.72 4.66 -6.66
N THR A 78 -12.42 4.05 -7.63
CA THR A 78 -11.89 3.69 -8.94
C THR A 78 -12.84 4.03 -10.10
N CYS A 79 -12.36 3.90 -11.33
CA CYS A 79 -13.19 4.10 -12.51
C CYS A 79 -14.14 2.93 -12.83
N LEU A 80 -13.97 1.78 -12.16
CA LEU A 80 -14.79 0.59 -12.34
C LEU A 80 -16.23 0.86 -11.91
N ARG A 81 -17.17 0.24 -12.62
CA ARG A 81 -18.60 0.24 -12.30
C ARG A 81 -19.10 -1.18 -12.26
N PHE A 82 -20.14 -1.43 -11.47
CA PHE A 82 -20.72 -2.76 -11.31
C PHE A 82 -22.22 -2.69 -11.60
N ASN A 83 -22.72 -3.59 -12.43
CA ASN A 83 -24.15 -3.68 -12.73
C ASN A 83 -24.70 -5.01 -12.19
N GLU A 84 -25.81 -4.96 -11.47
CA GLU A 84 -26.46 -6.19 -11.02
C GLU A 84 -27.16 -6.85 -12.20
N THR A 85 -27.06 -8.17 -12.29
CA THR A 85 -27.71 -8.98 -13.32
C THR A 85 -28.39 -10.20 -12.72
N LEU A 86 -29.48 -10.64 -13.33
CA LEU A 86 -30.10 -11.94 -13.07
C LEU A 86 -29.49 -13.05 -13.93
N ASP A 87 -28.79 -12.69 -15.02
CA ASP A 87 -28.00 -13.62 -15.81
C ASP A 87 -26.71 -13.98 -15.06
N PHE A 88 -26.68 -15.23 -14.56
CA PHE A 88 -25.53 -15.80 -13.87
C PHE A 88 -24.71 -16.74 -14.76
N THR A 89 -24.91 -16.74 -16.09
CA THR A 89 -24.34 -17.76 -16.99
C THR A 89 -22.92 -17.46 -17.44
N ASN A 90 -22.62 -16.24 -17.89
CA ASN A 90 -21.37 -15.93 -18.58
C ASN A 90 -20.67 -14.67 -18.03
N GLY A 91 -19.37 -14.78 -17.72
CA GLY A 91 -18.49 -13.63 -17.53
C GLY A 91 -18.88 -12.68 -16.39
N VAL A 92 -19.43 -13.22 -15.30
CA VAL A 92 -20.10 -12.51 -14.19
C VAL A 92 -19.40 -12.77 -12.86
N LEU A 93 -19.37 -11.77 -11.96
CA LEU A 93 -18.98 -11.96 -10.56
C LEU A 93 -20.15 -12.56 -9.76
N ARG A 94 -20.07 -13.85 -9.40
CA ARG A 94 -21.10 -14.53 -8.61
C ARG A 94 -20.71 -14.61 -7.14
N TYR A 95 -21.40 -13.82 -6.32
CA TYR A 95 -21.30 -13.83 -4.87
C TYR A 95 -22.23 -14.89 -4.28
N PHE A 96 -21.71 -15.71 -3.37
CA PHE A 96 -22.50 -16.67 -2.60
C PHE A 96 -21.82 -17.00 -1.26
N ASN A 97 -22.60 -17.46 -0.30
CA ASN A 97 -22.07 -17.88 0.99
C ASN A 97 -21.61 -19.34 0.91
N GLY A 98 -20.35 -19.60 1.26
CA GLY A 98 -19.70 -20.91 1.27
C GLY A 98 -19.72 -21.62 2.64
N THR A 99 -20.53 -21.14 3.58
CA THR A 99 -20.60 -21.54 4.99
C THR A 99 -19.35 -21.15 5.79
N ASN A 100 -18.17 -21.67 5.42
CA ASN A 100 -16.89 -21.43 6.10
C ASN A 100 -15.82 -20.97 5.11
N GLY A 101 -14.93 -20.08 5.54
CA GLY A 101 -13.83 -19.58 4.71
C GLY A 101 -14.26 -18.62 3.60
N CYS A 102 -13.26 -17.94 3.04
CA CYS A 102 -13.43 -16.85 2.10
C CYS A 102 -12.41 -17.01 0.98
N SER A 103 -12.85 -16.82 -0.27
CA SER A 103 -11.98 -16.97 -1.43
C SER A 103 -12.55 -16.35 -2.70
N SER A 104 -11.65 -15.91 -3.56
CA SER A 104 -11.88 -15.79 -4.99
C SER A 104 -10.62 -16.14 -5.76
N SER A 105 -10.77 -16.54 -7.02
CA SER A 105 -9.62 -16.70 -7.92
C SER A 105 -9.05 -15.33 -8.31
N LEU A 106 -7.75 -15.30 -8.60
CA LEU A 106 -7.03 -14.06 -8.90
C LEU A 106 -7.25 -13.64 -10.35
N GLY A 107 -8.06 -12.59 -10.56
CA GLY A 107 -8.33 -12.04 -11.88
C GLY A 107 -9.40 -12.80 -12.67
N LYS A 108 -9.83 -12.24 -13.81
CA LYS A 108 -10.85 -12.88 -14.66
C LYS A 108 -10.27 -14.13 -15.33
N LEU A 109 -10.78 -15.30 -14.96
CA LEU A 109 -10.29 -16.59 -15.49
C LEU A 109 -10.74 -16.88 -16.93
N SER A 110 -11.91 -16.37 -17.32
CA SER A 110 -12.57 -16.64 -18.60
C SER A 110 -13.57 -15.56 -18.94
N ASN A 111 -13.87 -15.37 -20.22
CA ASN A 111 -14.97 -14.49 -20.65
C ASN A 111 -16.35 -15.13 -20.50
N ASN A 112 -16.41 -16.46 -20.51
CA ASN A 112 -17.66 -17.22 -20.58
C ASN A 112 -17.99 -17.94 -19.25
N ASP A 113 -17.02 -18.10 -18.35
CA ASP A 113 -17.28 -18.77 -17.07
C ASP A 113 -17.70 -17.80 -15.96
N VAL A 114 -18.34 -18.37 -14.95
CA VAL A 114 -18.83 -17.67 -13.76
C VAL A 114 -17.70 -17.49 -12.74
N HIS A 115 -17.28 -16.26 -12.51
CA HIS A 115 -16.22 -15.97 -11.55
C HIS A 115 -16.77 -15.98 -10.13
N SER A 116 -16.38 -16.99 -9.36
CA SER A 116 -16.92 -17.23 -8.02
C SER A 116 -16.25 -16.37 -6.95
N VAL A 117 -17.07 -15.74 -6.10
CA VAL A 117 -16.63 -14.98 -4.92
C VAL A 117 -17.34 -15.57 -3.68
N VAL A 118 -16.57 -16.23 -2.83
CA VAL A 118 -17.08 -16.96 -1.66
C VAL A 118 -17.04 -16.06 -0.43
N VAL A 119 -18.22 -15.77 0.11
CA VAL A 119 -18.41 -14.92 1.29
C VAL A 119 -18.87 -15.79 2.47
N GLY A 120 -17.93 -16.49 3.12
CA GLY A 120 -18.21 -17.25 4.33
C GLY A 120 -18.23 -16.38 5.59
N ARG A 121 -18.39 -17.03 6.74
CA ARG A 121 -18.54 -16.38 8.06
C ARG A 121 -17.42 -15.36 8.37
N ASP A 122 -16.19 -15.68 8.03
CA ASP A 122 -14.98 -14.91 8.41
C ASP A 122 -14.76 -13.62 7.60
N CYS A 123 -15.58 -13.38 6.58
CA CYS A 123 -15.56 -12.19 5.72
C CYS A 123 -16.98 -11.69 5.42
N SER A 124 -17.98 -12.06 6.24
CA SER A 124 -19.37 -11.61 6.13
C SER A 124 -19.54 -10.17 6.64
N ASP A 125 -18.66 -9.28 6.20
CA ASP A 125 -18.64 -7.84 6.41
C ASP A 125 -18.21 -7.12 5.13
N VAL A 126 -18.40 -5.80 5.07
CA VAL A 126 -18.12 -4.99 3.86
C VAL A 126 -16.66 -5.08 3.42
N ILE A 127 -15.71 -5.13 4.35
CA ILE A 127 -14.27 -5.14 4.07
C ILE A 127 -13.80 -6.56 3.71
N GLY A 128 -14.42 -7.59 4.27
CA GLY A 128 -14.28 -8.98 3.84
C GLY A 128 -14.70 -9.18 2.38
N VAL A 129 -15.92 -8.77 2.01
CA VAL A 129 -16.40 -8.87 0.61
C VAL A 129 -15.55 -8.02 -0.34
N LEU A 130 -15.09 -6.86 0.11
CA LEU A 130 -14.16 -6.01 -0.65
C LEU A 130 -12.82 -6.73 -0.91
N HIS A 131 -12.25 -7.42 0.07
CA HIS A 131 -10.99 -8.19 -0.08
C HIS A 131 -11.12 -9.30 -1.14
N GLU A 132 -12.19 -10.10 -1.08
CA GLU A 132 -12.42 -11.15 -2.08
C GLU A 132 -12.73 -10.58 -3.47
N THR A 133 -13.36 -9.41 -3.54
CA THR A 133 -13.56 -8.69 -4.81
C THR A 133 -12.25 -8.15 -5.38
N LEU A 134 -11.30 -7.71 -4.55
CA LEU A 134 -9.97 -7.32 -5.00
C LEU A 134 -9.19 -8.50 -5.59
N HIS A 135 -9.32 -9.70 -5.03
CA HIS A 135 -8.81 -10.93 -5.64
C HIS A 135 -9.43 -11.17 -7.02
N ALA A 136 -10.76 -11.11 -7.14
CA ALA A 136 -11.44 -11.25 -8.43
C ALA A 136 -10.96 -10.23 -9.48
N LEU A 137 -10.53 -9.03 -9.04
CA LEU A 137 -9.92 -7.98 -9.89
C LEU A 137 -8.40 -8.14 -10.12
N GLY A 138 -7.79 -9.24 -9.67
CA GLY A 138 -6.39 -9.59 -9.95
C GLY A 138 -5.36 -9.13 -8.92
N VAL A 139 -5.81 -8.61 -7.77
CA VAL A 139 -4.93 -8.15 -6.69
C VAL A 139 -4.49 -9.34 -5.84
N ILE A 140 -3.18 -9.54 -5.70
CA ILE A 140 -2.63 -10.55 -4.78
C ILE A 140 -2.57 -10.03 -3.34
N HIS A 141 -2.31 -10.92 -2.37
CA HIS A 141 -2.01 -10.50 -1.01
C HIS A 141 -0.70 -9.70 -0.93
N GLU A 142 -0.68 -8.67 -0.08
CA GLU A 142 0.48 -7.79 0.06
C GLU A 142 1.72 -8.55 0.57
N MET A 143 1.55 -9.51 1.49
CA MET A 143 2.66 -10.35 1.98
C MET A 143 3.11 -11.45 1.02
N SER A 144 2.47 -11.59 -0.15
CA SER A 144 2.88 -12.51 -1.23
C SER A 144 3.65 -11.80 -2.35
N ARG A 145 3.97 -10.51 -2.20
CA ARG A 145 4.84 -9.79 -3.16
C ARG A 145 6.25 -10.41 -3.23
N HIS A 146 6.86 -10.38 -4.41
CA HIS A 146 8.27 -10.73 -4.62
C HIS A 146 9.23 -10.03 -3.62
N ASP A 147 8.96 -8.76 -3.30
CA ASP A 147 9.79 -7.89 -2.45
C ASP A 147 9.44 -7.95 -0.94
N ARG A 148 8.52 -8.82 -0.52
CA ARG A 148 8.00 -8.84 0.86
C ARG A 148 9.06 -9.12 1.93
N ASP A 149 10.11 -9.88 1.61
CA ASP A 149 11.18 -10.21 2.56
C ASP A 149 12.11 -9.03 2.89
N SER A 150 11.99 -7.89 2.19
CA SER A 150 12.60 -6.61 2.59
C SER A 150 11.78 -5.87 3.66
N TYR A 151 10.54 -6.31 3.93
CA TYR A 151 9.57 -5.63 4.80
C TYR A 151 9.16 -6.45 6.01
N ILE A 152 9.04 -7.77 5.85
CA ILE A 152 8.65 -8.70 6.91
C ILE A 152 9.59 -9.91 6.99
N ASP A 153 9.60 -10.55 8.16
CA ASP A 153 10.11 -11.91 8.37
C ASP A 153 8.93 -12.86 8.52
N VAL A 154 8.87 -13.90 7.69
CA VAL A 154 7.88 -14.98 7.81
C VAL A 154 8.44 -16.09 8.72
N LYS A 155 7.71 -16.40 9.79
CA LYS A 155 8.08 -17.40 10.81
C LYS A 155 7.47 -18.76 10.45
N TYR A 156 8.06 -19.42 9.45
CA TYR A 156 7.61 -20.73 8.93
C TYR A 156 7.57 -21.86 9.97
N GLU A 157 8.32 -21.71 11.07
CA GLU A 157 8.30 -22.53 12.27
C GLU A 157 6.95 -22.44 13.01
N ASN A 158 6.28 -21.28 13.00
CA ASN A 158 5.00 -21.05 13.66
C ASN A 158 3.79 -21.38 12.77
N ILE A 159 3.99 -21.58 11.46
CA ILE A 159 2.91 -21.82 10.49
C ILE A 159 2.55 -23.31 10.42
N ASN A 160 1.25 -23.62 10.47
CA ASN A 160 0.73 -24.96 10.20
C ASN A 160 1.08 -25.39 8.76
N SER A 161 1.54 -26.62 8.56
CA SER A 161 1.93 -27.12 7.23
C SER A 161 0.86 -26.92 6.16
N ARG A 162 -0.42 -27.08 6.50
CA ARG A 162 -1.58 -26.86 5.62
C ARG A 162 -1.79 -25.39 5.19
N HIS A 163 -1.11 -24.42 5.82
CA HIS A 163 -1.24 -23.00 5.51
C HIS A 163 0.03 -22.36 4.93
N LYS A 164 1.15 -23.10 4.84
CA LYS A 164 2.43 -22.56 4.33
C LYS A 164 2.33 -22.00 2.90
N PHE A 165 1.50 -22.60 2.05
CA PHE A 165 1.34 -22.15 0.66
C PHE A 165 0.79 -20.73 0.54
N ASN A 166 0.00 -20.25 1.51
CA ASN A 166 -0.49 -18.86 1.53
C ASN A 166 0.63 -17.82 1.74
N PHE A 167 1.82 -18.28 2.15
CA PHE A 167 3.02 -17.45 2.33
C PHE A 167 4.01 -17.62 1.18
N ASN A 168 3.61 -18.27 0.08
CA ASN A 168 4.39 -18.26 -1.15
C ASN A 168 4.45 -16.82 -1.71
N ARG A 169 5.58 -16.48 -2.32
CA ARG A 169 5.76 -15.22 -3.05
C ARG A 169 5.39 -15.47 -4.51
N TYR A 170 4.85 -14.45 -5.16
CA TYR A 170 4.80 -14.38 -6.62
C TYR A 170 6.11 -13.79 -7.15
N GLU A 171 6.54 -14.27 -8.30
CA GLU A 171 7.71 -13.76 -9.00
C GLU A 171 7.39 -12.46 -9.77
N LEU A 172 8.46 -11.73 -10.15
CA LEU A 172 8.35 -10.49 -10.91
C LEU A 172 7.74 -10.68 -12.32
N THR A 173 7.88 -11.87 -12.89
CA THR A 173 7.26 -12.24 -14.18
C THR A 173 5.74 -12.40 -14.06
N GLU A 174 5.26 -12.83 -12.89
CA GLU A 174 3.85 -13.12 -12.63
C GLU A 174 3.05 -11.88 -12.26
N THR A 175 3.69 -10.78 -11.84
CA THR A 175 3.03 -9.59 -11.30
C THR A 175 3.51 -8.26 -11.88
N LEU A 176 2.56 -7.42 -12.34
CA LEU A 176 2.82 -6.03 -12.71
C LEU A 176 2.81 -5.17 -11.46
N PRO A 177 3.97 -4.62 -11.03
CA PRO A 177 4.01 -4.13 -9.67
C PRO A 177 4.03 -2.58 -9.60
N TYR A 178 3.86 -1.87 -10.72
CA TYR A 178 3.43 -0.46 -10.78
C TYR A 178 4.17 0.60 -9.92
N TYR A 179 5.38 0.30 -9.43
CA TYR A 179 6.23 1.19 -8.63
C TYR A 179 5.61 1.71 -7.32
N LEU A 180 4.59 1.03 -6.75
CA LEU A 180 4.07 1.39 -5.43
C LEU A 180 4.81 0.63 -4.32
N LYS A 181 5.11 1.30 -3.20
CA LYS A 181 5.82 0.68 -2.06
C LYS A 181 4.94 -0.32 -1.31
N TYR A 182 5.56 -1.14 -0.46
CA TYR A 182 4.90 -2.10 0.42
C TYR A 182 3.98 -1.38 1.42
N ASP A 183 2.73 -1.81 1.51
CA ASP A 183 1.71 -1.16 2.36
C ASP A 183 1.22 -2.11 3.45
N PHE A 184 1.87 -2.07 4.61
CA PHE A 184 1.47 -2.83 5.81
C PHE A 184 0.00 -2.62 6.23
N GLY A 185 -0.62 -1.49 5.84
CA GLY A 185 -2.03 -1.18 6.10
C GLY A 185 -2.97 -1.51 4.95
N SER A 186 -2.49 -2.16 3.88
CA SER A 186 -3.31 -2.68 2.80
C SER A 186 -4.40 -3.61 3.35
N VAL A 187 -5.60 -3.53 2.79
CA VAL A 187 -6.66 -4.50 3.08
C VAL A 187 -6.30 -5.92 2.60
N MET A 188 -5.29 -6.04 1.74
CA MET A 188 -4.73 -7.29 1.22
C MET A 188 -3.56 -7.83 2.05
N HIS A 189 -3.16 -7.15 3.12
CA HIS A 189 -2.15 -7.67 4.05
C HIS A 189 -2.80 -8.57 5.10
N TYR A 190 -2.25 -9.75 5.33
CA TYR A 190 -2.71 -10.65 6.38
C TYR A 190 -2.42 -10.12 7.80
N ASN A 191 -3.21 -10.60 8.75
CA ASN A 191 -2.96 -10.47 10.19
C ASN A 191 -1.75 -11.34 10.58
N ARG A 192 -0.88 -10.82 11.45
CA ARG A 192 0.35 -11.49 11.90
C ARG A 192 0.20 -12.85 12.61
N TYR A 193 -1.02 -13.28 12.95
CA TYR A 193 -1.29 -14.61 13.52
C TYR A 193 -1.88 -15.61 12.51
N LEU A 194 -2.10 -15.23 11.24
CA LEU A 194 -2.80 -16.11 10.31
C LEU A 194 -2.01 -17.40 10.05
N GLY A 195 -2.71 -18.54 10.07
CA GLY A 195 -2.13 -19.86 9.83
C GLY A 195 -1.23 -20.39 10.97
N THR A 196 -1.23 -19.72 12.14
CA THR A 196 -0.44 -20.15 13.31
C THR A 196 -0.86 -21.55 13.80
N LYS A 197 0.12 -22.34 14.26
CA LYS A 197 -0.10 -23.65 14.89
C LYS A 197 0.04 -23.62 16.42
N ASN A 198 0.52 -22.51 16.97
CA ASN A 198 0.95 -22.38 18.37
C ASN A 198 0.57 -21.03 19.00
N ASN A 199 -0.38 -20.30 18.40
CA ASN A 199 -0.80 -18.94 18.78
C ASN A 199 0.31 -17.86 18.74
N GLN A 200 1.50 -18.18 18.20
CA GLN A 200 2.57 -17.22 17.99
C GLN A 200 2.43 -16.52 16.63
N GLU A 201 3.18 -15.43 16.47
CA GLU A 201 3.20 -14.62 15.26
C GLU A 201 3.84 -15.39 14.10
N THR A 202 3.17 -15.43 12.96
CA THR A 202 3.61 -16.09 11.71
C THR A 202 4.32 -15.13 10.77
N MET A 203 4.20 -13.82 10.99
CA MET A 203 5.00 -12.79 10.32
C MET A 203 5.19 -11.55 11.18
N VAL A 204 6.35 -10.91 11.12
CA VAL A 204 6.66 -9.66 11.83
C VAL A 204 7.35 -8.67 10.89
N PRO A 205 7.23 -7.35 11.07
CA PRO A 205 8.01 -6.39 10.28
C PRO A 205 9.51 -6.49 10.61
N LYS A 206 10.37 -6.19 9.64
CA LYS A 206 11.80 -5.93 9.89
C LYS A 206 11.94 -4.80 10.92
N ALA A 207 13.05 -4.77 11.67
CA ALA A 207 13.28 -3.82 12.76
C ALA A 207 13.03 -2.34 12.39
N LYS A 208 13.43 -1.91 11.19
CA LYS A 208 13.18 -0.55 10.65
C LYS A 208 11.69 -0.18 10.58
N TYR A 209 10.82 -1.18 10.47
CA TYR A 209 9.37 -1.05 10.30
C TYR A 209 8.58 -1.57 11.50
N TRP A 210 9.21 -1.81 12.66
CA TRP A 210 8.59 -2.47 13.82
C TRP A 210 7.27 -1.83 14.28
N SER A 211 7.14 -0.50 14.19
CA SER A 211 5.91 0.25 14.51
C SER A 211 4.68 -0.19 13.69
N TYR A 212 4.88 -0.89 12.56
CA TYR A 212 3.80 -1.45 11.74
C TYR A 212 3.27 -2.81 12.25
N LEU A 213 3.84 -3.41 13.31
CA LEU A 213 3.47 -4.75 13.81
C LEU A 213 1.96 -4.91 14.07
N ARG A 214 1.32 -3.87 14.63
CA ARG A 214 -0.13 -3.85 14.90
C ARG A 214 -0.96 -3.26 13.75
N THR A 215 -0.34 -2.77 12.68
CA THR A 215 -1.04 -2.23 11.50
C THR A 215 -1.47 -3.34 10.52
N MET A 216 -0.69 -4.42 10.46
CA MET A 216 -0.91 -5.55 9.56
C MET A 216 -2.23 -6.28 9.86
N GLY A 217 -3.04 -6.53 8.83
CA GLY A 217 -4.32 -7.23 8.94
C GLY A 217 -5.52 -6.35 9.29
N GLN A 218 -5.44 -5.02 9.11
CA GLN A 218 -6.58 -4.13 9.33
C GLN A 218 -7.76 -4.45 8.39
N ARG A 219 -8.98 -4.46 8.92
CA ARG A 219 -10.23 -4.75 8.17
C ARG A 219 -11.25 -3.60 8.30
N THR A 220 -10.81 -2.35 8.14
CA THR A 220 -11.66 -1.15 8.36
C THR A 220 -11.73 -0.17 7.19
N ARG A 221 -10.81 -0.25 6.23
CA ARG A 221 -10.84 0.59 5.01
C ARG A 221 -10.08 -0.07 3.85
N LEU A 222 -10.45 0.31 2.63
CA LEU A 222 -9.57 0.15 1.47
C LEU A 222 -8.30 1.00 1.66
N GLY A 223 -7.12 0.44 1.41
CA GLY A 223 -5.87 1.20 1.39
C GLY A 223 -5.79 2.10 0.16
N PHE A 224 -5.14 3.26 0.27
CA PHE A 224 -5.01 4.18 -0.86
C PHE A 224 -4.29 3.53 -2.06
N ASN A 225 -3.24 2.75 -1.78
CA ASN A 225 -2.52 2.00 -2.82
C ASN A 225 -3.28 0.77 -3.31
N ASP A 226 -4.28 0.26 -2.58
CA ASP A 226 -5.18 -0.81 -3.05
C ASP A 226 -6.10 -0.31 -4.18
N ALA A 227 -6.62 0.92 -4.04
CA ALA A 227 -7.34 1.61 -5.11
C ALA A 227 -6.41 2.07 -6.24
N LYS A 228 -5.18 2.51 -5.91
CA LYS A 228 -4.22 3.05 -6.90
C LYS A 228 -3.79 2.02 -7.93
N GLN A 229 -3.44 0.79 -7.52
CA GLN A 229 -3.09 -0.28 -8.46
C GLN A 229 -4.24 -0.61 -9.42
N LEU A 230 -5.49 -0.67 -8.93
CA LEU A 230 -6.66 -0.88 -9.78
C LEU A 230 -6.84 0.27 -10.78
N ASN A 231 -6.63 1.51 -10.35
CA ASN A 231 -6.68 2.67 -11.24
C ASN A 231 -5.55 2.68 -12.28
N ILE A 232 -4.37 2.15 -11.96
CA ILE A 232 -3.28 1.99 -12.95
C ILE A 232 -3.62 0.86 -13.94
N TYR A 233 -4.15 -0.27 -13.47
CA TYR A 233 -4.49 -1.41 -14.33
C TYR A 233 -5.74 -1.17 -15.20
N TYR A 234 -6.84 -0.68 -14.63
CA TYR A 234 -8.15 -0.55 -15.28
C TYR A 234 -8.47 0.84 -15.82
N CYS A 235 -7.77 1.90 -15.38
CA CYS A 235 -8.21 3.29 -15.56
C CYS A 235 -7.12 4.25 -16.08
N SER A 236 -5.99 3.72 -16.55
CA SER A 236 -4.81 4.50 -16.98
C SER A 236 -5.03 5.30 -18.26
N ASP A 237 -6.00 4.92 -19.06
CA ASP A 237 -6.50 5.64 -20.24
C ASP A 237 -7.26 6.92 -19.85
N ARG A 238 -8.16 6.85 -18.86
CA ARG A 238 -9.11 7.94 -18.53
C ARG A 238 -8.48 9.27 -18.17
N CYS A 239 -7.25 9.25 -17.64
CA CYS A 239 -6.52 10.44 -17.22
C CYS A 239 -5.19 10.66 -17.96
N ARG A 240 -4.99 9.99 -19.11
CA ARG A 240 -3.73 10.02 -19.87
C ARG A 240 -3.24 11.44 -20.17
N ASP A 241 -4.15 12.32 -20.55
CA ASP A 241 -3.83 13.69 -20.98
C ASP A 241 -3.86 14.73 -19.83
N SER A 242 -4.06 14.28 -18.58
CA SER A 242 -4.13 15.20 -17.44
C SER A 242 -2.76 15.74 -17.05
N LYS A 243 -2.59 17.05 -17.19
CA LYS A 243 -1.38 17.80 -16.78
C LYS A 243 -1.32 18.08 -15.26
N LEU A 244 -2.23 17.51 -14.46
CA LEU A 244 -2.37 17.81 -13.03
C LEU A 244 -1.26 17.17 -12.17
N LYS A 245 -0.46 18.00 -11.49
CA LYS A 245 0.74 17.57 -10.74
C LYS A 245 0.43 17.20 -9.28
N CYS A 246 -0.15 16.04 -9.07
CA CYS A 246 -0.47 15.53 -7.73
C CYS A 246 0.76 15.34 -6.84
N LYS A 247 0.64 15.69 -5.55
CA LYS A 247 1.67 15.58 -4.51
C LYS A 247 1.38 14.41 -3.56
N MET A 248 2.34 14.13 -2.68
CA MET A 248 2.24 13.10 -1.62
C MET A 248 1.96 11.66 -2.14
N GLY A 249 2.23 11.39 -3.42
CA GLY A 249 1.90 10.11 -4.07
C GLY A 249 0.45 10.01 -4.59
N GLY A 250 -0.30 11.12 -4.58
CA GLY A 250 -1.58 11.27 -5.27
C GLY A 250 -1.50 11.06 -6.78
N TYR A 251 -2.66 10.96 -7.43
CA TYR A 251 -2.79 10.82 -8.90
C TYR A 251 -4.11 11.44 -9.40
N PRO A 252 -4.24 11.86 -10.67
CA PRO A 252 -5.49 12.44 -11.17
C PRO A 252 -6.68 11.49 -10.98
N ASN A 253 -7.81 11.97 -10.46
CA ASN A 253 -8.94 11.11 -10.07
C ASN A 253 -9.75 10.64 -11.30
N PRO A 254 -9.79 9.33 -11.62
CA PRO A 254 -10.45 8.80 -12.82
C PRO A 254 -11.95 8.47 -12.61
N SER A 255 -12.48 8.63 -11.40
CA SER A 255 -13.88 8.28 -11.07
C SER A 255 -14.81 9.50 -11.08
N LYS A 256 -14.59 10.47 -10.17
CA LYS A 256 -15.60 11.51 -9.88
C LYS A 256 -15.34 12.88 -10.49
N HIS A 257 -14.07 13.29 -10.60
CA HIS A 257 -13.72 14.67 -10.99
C HIS A 257 -13.03 14.75 -12.37
N LYS A 258 -13.21 13.75 -13.22
CA LYS A 258 -12.64 13.65 -14.59
C LYS A 258 -11.21 14.22 -14.67
N CYS A 259 -10.33 13.74 -13.79
CA CYS A 259 -8.90 14.08 -13.78
C CYS A 259 -8.53 15.54 -13.47
N LYS A 260 -9.49 16.41 -13.07
CA LYS A 260 -9.27 17.82 -12.70
C LYS A 260 -8.85 18.05 -11.25
N VAL A 261 -9.05 17.05 -10.39
CA VAL A 261 -8.68 17.02 -8.97
C VAL A 261 -7.95 15.71 -8.70
N CYS A 262 -6.91 15.76 -7.88
CA CYS A 262 -6.15 14.58 -7.49
C CYS A 262 -6.96 13.69 -6.52
N LYS A 263 -6.80 12.38 -6.66
CA LYS A 263 -7.16 11.41 -5.63
C LYS A 263 -6.01 11.37 -4.62
N CYS A 264 -6.32 11.75 -3.38
CA CYS A 264 -5.32 11.97 -2.35
C CYS A 264 -5.16 10.78 -1.40
N PRO A 265 -3.93 10.49 -0.93
CA PRO A 265 -3.71 9.55 0.17
C PRO A 265 -4.37 10.04 1.45
N ALA A 266 -4.56 9.11 2.40
CA ALA A 266 -5.04 9.44 3.73
C ALA A 266 -4.23 10.60 4.34
N PHE A 267 -4.94 11.48 5.07
CA PHE A 267 -4.52 12.76 5.67
C PHE A 267 -4.52 13.95 4.70
N PHE A 268 -4.46 13.74 3.38
CA PHE A 268 -4.31 14.82 2.41
C PHE A 268 -5.61 15.15 1.68
N THR A 269 -5.75 16.41 1.27
CA THR A 269 -6.90 16.94 0.53
C THR A 269 -6.47 18.10 -0.39
N GLY A 270 -7.43 18.76 -1.01
CA GLY A 270 -7.21 19.84 -1.96
C GLY A 270 -6.94 19.34 -3.37
N LYS A 271 -6.85 20.28 -4.33
CA LYS A 271 -6.73 19.97 -5.76
C LYS A 271 -5.52 19.09 -6.09
N GLU A 272 -4.40 19.30 -5.40
CA GLU A 272 -3.11 18.65 -5.66
C GLU A 272 -2.61 17.76 -4.52
N CYS A 273 -3.41 17.50 -3.49
CA CYS A 273 -3.01 16.74 -2.29
C CYS A 273 -1.90 17.41 -1.45
N THR A 274 -1.84 18.74 -1.48
CA THR A 274 -0.93 19.58 -0.68
C THR A 274 -1.44 19.82 0.73
N ASP A 275 -2.76 19.80 0.90
CA ASP A 275 -3.43 20.33 2.09
C ASP A 275 -3.70 19.19 3.07
N LEU A 276 -3.75 19.49 4.37
CA LEU A 276 -4.18 18.51 5.36
C LEU A 276 -5.70 18.54 5.55
N LEU A 277 -6.29 17.37 5.73
CA LEU A 277 -7.69 17.23 6.14
C LEU A 277 -7.99 18.09 7.39
N PRO A 278 -9.20 18.64 7.54
CA PRO A 278 -9.57 19.43 8.71
C PRO A 278 -9.47 18.61 10.00
N SER A 279 -9.12 19.27 11.09
CA SER A 279 -9.25 18.73 12.44
C SER A 279 -10.68 18.92 12.95
N ASN A 280 -11.14 18.04 13.84
CA ASN A 280 -12.35 18.23 14.63
C ASN A 280 -11.99 18.23 16.13
N GLY A 281 -12.55 19.17 16.87
CA GLY A 281 -12.29 19.38 18.30
C GLY A 281 -10.95 20.08 18.62
N TYR A 282 -10.53 20.02 19.88
CA TYR A 282 -9.37 20.75 20.39
C TYR A 282 -8.05 20.05 20.03
N CYS A 283 -7.41 20.54 18.98
CA CYS A 283 -6.14 20.03 18.47
C CYS A 283 -4.92 20.93 18.78
N GLY A 284 -5.06 21.86 19.73
CA GLY A 284 -4.02 22.85 20.07
C GLY A 284 -3.88 23.99 19.06
N LYS A 285 -3.02 24.98 19.38
CA LYS A 285 -2.91 26.26 18.64
C LYS A 285 -2.40 26.15 17.20
N THR A 286 -1.58 25.15 16.88
CA THR A 286 -1.04 24.96 15.53
C THR A 286 -0.94 23.49 15.17
N ARG A 287 -1.19 23.22 13.90
CA ARG A 287 -1.13 21.89 13.27
C ARG A 287 0.15 21.69 12.44
N PHE A 288 0.92 22.76 12.26
CA PHE A 288 2.19 22.77 11.54
C PHE A 288 3.32 23.02 12.55
N LEU A 289 4.03 21.95 12.90
CA LEU A 289 5.01 21.89 13.96
C LEU A 289 6.43 21.84 13.36
N LYS A 290 7.33 22.67 13.89
CA LYS A 290 8.76 22.64 13.52
C LYS A 290 9.55 21.94 14.62
N ALA A 291 10.20 20.83 14.30
CA ALA A 291 11.16 20.18 15.18
C ALA A 291 12.36 21.11 15.46
N ASP A 292 13.15 20.82 16.49
CA ASP A 292 14.29 21.63 16.92
C ASP A 292 15.54 20.77 17.06
N LYS A 293 16.71 21.34 16.70
CA LYS A 293 18.00 20.64 16.69
C LYS A 293 18.58 20.45 18.08
N LYS A 294 18.32 21.39 19.00
CA LYS A 294 18.92 21.44 20.34
C LYS A 294 17.93 20.99 21.42
N LYS A 295 16.65 21.35 21.32
CA LYS A 295 15.63 21.08 22.35
C LYS A 295 14.61 20.04 21.88
N ASP A 296 14.13 19.21 22.82
CA ASP A 296 12.97 18.36 22.55
C ASP A 296 11.68 19.19 22.60
N LYS A 297 10.78 18.96 21.64
CA LYS A 297 9.43 19.53 21.65
C LYS A 297 8.39 18.45 21.90
N TYR A 298 7.18 18.86 22.29
CA TYR A 298 6.11 17.95 22.68
C TYR A 298 4.82 18.29 21.96
N LEU A 299 4.15 17.25 21.48
CA LEU A 299 2.75 17.27 21.06
C LEU A 299 1.96 16.43 22.07
N LYS A 300 0.90 17.00 22.63
CA LYS A 300 -0.06 16.32 23.50
C LYS A 300 -1.46 16.54 22.96
N VAL A 301 -2.25 15.48 22.88
CA VAL A 301 -3.66 15.51 22.50
C VAL A 301 -4.40 14.49 23.35
N SER A 302 -5.60 14.83 23.81
CA SER A 302 -6.45 13.93 24.61
C SER A 302 -7.91 14.05 24.18
N GLY A 303 -8.78 13.14 24.66
CA GLY A 303 -10.22 13.17 24.43
C GLY A 303 -10.63 12.73 23.02
N THR A 304 -11.92 12.86 22.71
CA THR A 304 -12.59 12.43 21.47
C THR A 304 -12.31 13.33 20.26
N ASN A 305 -11.10 13.88 20.17
CA ASN A 305 -10.68 14.78 19.11
C ASN A 305 -10.16 14.00 17.88
N LYS A 306 -10.30 14.59 16.69
CA LYS A 306 -9.76 14.06 15.43
C LYS A 306 -8.79 15.07 14.83
N CYS A 307 -7.50 14.84 15.02
CA CYS A 307 -6.46 15.82 14.72
C CYS A 307 -5.48 15.32 13.66
N TYR A 308 -5.10 16.17 12.70
CA TYR A 308 -3.94 15.90 11.83
C TYR A 308 -2.88 16.98 12.00
N TYR A 309 -1.61 16.56 12.03
CA TYR A 309 -0.43 17.39 12.19
C TYR A 309 0.61 17.12 11.10
N LYS A 310 1.41 18.13 10.78
CA LYS A 310 2.66 18.03 10.02
C LYS A 310 3.81 18.42 10.96
N ILE A 311 4.82 17.57 11.10
CA ILE A 311 6.06 17.86 11.84
C ILE A 311 7.20 17.94 10.83
N THR A 312 7.95 19.04 10.82
CA THR A 312 9.08 19.24 9.89
C THR A 312 10.41 19.42 10.63
N ALA A 313 11.43 18.68 10.20
CA ALA A 313 12.83 18.95 10.47
C ALA A 313 13.41 19.93 9.44
N SER A 314 14.69 20.29 9.60
CA SER A 314 15.47 21.01 8.59
C SER A 314 15.65 20.17 7.31
N ASN A 315 16.07 20.81 6.21
CA ASN A 315 16.37 20.08 4.98
C ASN A 315 17.53 19.07 5.18
N GLY A 316 17.47 17.92 4.49
CA GLY A 316 18.46 16.84 4.62
C GLY A 316 18.59 16.22 6.01
N ARG A 317 17.53 16.29 6.83
CA ARG A 317 17.51 15.80 8.22
C ARG A 317 16.20 15.06 8.52
N LYS A 318 16.19 14.27 9.60
CA LYS A 318 15.05 13.42 10.00
C LYS A 318 14.34 13.97 11.23
N VAL A 319 13.08 13.59 11.40
CA VAL A 319 12.31 13.80 12.62
C VAL A 319 12.37 12.50 13.44
N ARG A 320 12.96 12.56 14.63
CA ARG A 320 12.84 11.47 15.62
C ARG A 320 11.67 11.76 16.55
N LEU A 321 10.80 10.78 16.70
CA LEU A 321 9.68 10.74 17.64
C LEU A 321 9.97 9.74 18.76
N ILE A 322 9.52 10.06 19.96
CA ILE A 322 9.35 9.12 21.07
C ILE A 322 7.87 9.23 21.48
N VAL A 323 7.14 8.13 21.29
CA VAL A 323 5.69 8.06 21.33
C VAL A 323 5.22 7.40 22.62
N SER A 324 4.31 8.05 23.33
CA SER A 324 3.54 7.44 24.42
C SER A 324 2.05 7.58 24.12
N THR A 325 1.28 6.54 24.43
CA THR A 325 -0.17 6.48 24.20
C THR A 325 -0.88 5.90 25.41
N ASP A 326 -2.10 6.36 25.66
CA ASP A 326 -3.12 5.62 26.40
C ASP A 326 -4.39 5.65 25.53
N LEU A 327 -4.61 4.55 24.80
CA LEU A 327 -5.63 4.40 23.77
C LEU A 327 -6.33 3.05 23.97
N PRO A 328 -7.56 2.86 23.46
CA PRO A 328 -8.17 1.54 23.38
C PRO A 328 -7.23 0.52 22.72
N ASP A 329 -7.14 -0.68 23.29
CA ASP A 329 -6.19 -1.71 22.86
C ASP A 329 -6.85 -2.72 21.91
N SER A 330 -6.14 -3.17 20.88
CA SER A 330 -6.61 -4.21 19.95
C SER A 330 -5.43 -4.96 19.31
N LYS A 331 -5.55 -6.28 19.12
CA LYS A 331 -4.49 -7.10 18.48
C LYS A 331 -4.04 -6.52 17.13
N VAL A 332 -4.97 -5.92 16.39
CA VAL A 332 -4.73 -5.10 15.19
C VAL A 332 -5.27 -3.68 15.45
N CYS A 333 -4.41 -2.69 15.37
CA CYS A 333 -4.79 -1.28 15.50
C CYS A 333 -5.41 -0.79 14.19
N HIS A 334 -6.57 -0.13 14.27
CA HIS A 334 -7.34 0.25 13.09
C HIS A 334 -7.09 1.72 12.70
N PRO A 335 -6.86 2.05 11.42
CA PRO A 335 -6.51 3.42 11.01
C PRO A 335 -7.51 4.53 11.39
N ASN A 336 -8.74 4.20 11.78
CA ASN A 336 -9.76 5.14 12.25
C ASN A 336 -9.90 5.18 13.79
N GLN A 337 -8.97 4.56 14.52
CA GLN A 337 -9.02 4.36 15.96
C GLN A 337 -7.60 4.46 16.54
N GLY A 338 -7.28 5.57 17.22
CA GLY A 338 -5.97 5.80 17.82
C GLY A 338 -5.04 6.68 16.97
N LEU A 339 -3.78 6.26 16.80
CA LEU A 339 -2.68 7.10 16.31
C LEU A 339 -2.07 6.53 15.01
N GLU A 340 -2.27 7.18 13.86
CA GLU A 340 -1.63 6.80 12.58
C GLU A 340 -0.47 7.77 12.26
N ILE A 341 0.75 7.26 12.07
CA ILE A 341 1.96 8.06 11.80
C ILE A 341 2.56 7.70 10.43
N LYS A 342 2.60 8.67 9.51
CA LYS A 342 3.27 8.56 8.20
C LYS A 342 4.68 9.13 8.28
N PHE A 343 5.65 8.27 8.58
CA PHE A 343 7.08 8.62 8.71
C PHE A 343 7.97 8.15 7.54
N LEU A 344 7.50 7.18 6.74
CA LEU A 344 8.14 6.74 5.50
C LEU A 344 8.19 7.87 4.46
N ALA A 345 9.13 7.81 3.51
CA ALA A 345 9.34 8.87 2.53
C ALA A 345 8.13 9.01 1.59
N ASP A 346 7.67 7.89 1.03
CA ASP A 346 6.42 7.80 0.28
C ASP A 346 5.22 7.99 1.22
N LYS A 347 4.35 8.95 0.91
CA LYS A 347 3.17 9.28 1.72
C LYS A 347 1.89 8.58 1.21
N SER A 348 1.98 7.80 0.12
CA SER A 348 0.87 7.02 -0.44
C SER A 348 0.52 5.79 0.41
N VAL A 349 1.52 5.07 0.91
CA VAL A 349 1.36 3.91 1.82
C VAL A 349 0.76 4.32 3.16
N SER A 350 0.11 3.39 3.87
CA SER A 350 -0.47 3.64 5.19
C SER A 350 0.58 4.07 6.22
N GLY A 351 0.15 4.88 7.21
CA GLY A 351 1.00 5.14 8.38
C GLY A 351 1.03 3.93 9.33
N ALA A 352 2.02 3.89 10.22
CA ALA A 352 2.01 2.95 11.34
C ALA A 352 0.87 3.34 12.29
N VAL A 353 -0.04 2.41 12.55
CA VAL A 353 -1.18 2.59 13.45
C VAL A 353 -0.85 2.02 14.82
N LEU A 354 -0.90 2.88 15.82
CA LEU A 354 -0.60 2.62 17.22
C LEU A 354 -1.87 2.76 18.06
N CYS A 355 -2.06 1.83 18.98
CA CYS A 355 -3.19 1.73 19.88
C CYS A 355 -2.74 1.03 21.18
N GLY A 356 -3.60 1.04 22.21
CA GLY A 356 -3.21 0.56 23.54
C GLY A 356 -2.36 1.54 24.35
N LYS A 357 -1.74 1.00 25.41
CA LYS A 357 -0.76 1.70 26.25
C LYS A 357 0.65 1.47 25.72
N ILE A 358 1.33 2.56 25.34
CA ILE A 358 2.71 2.54 24.82
C ILE A 358 3.55 3.50 25.64
N SER A 359 4.74 3.07 26.05
CA SER A 359 5.68 3.88 26.84
C SER A 359 7.02 4.06 26.12
N GLY A 360 7.07 5.03 25.21
CA GLY A 360 8.33 5.53 24.65
C GLY A 360 8.81 4.85 23.37
N GLU A 361 7.90 4.37 22.52
CA GLU A 361 8.27 3.80 21.23
C GLU A 361 8.98 4.83 20.35
N THR A 362 10.17 4.50 19.84
CA THR A 362 10.99 5.41 19.05
C THR A 362 10.78 5.18 17.56
N ILE A 363 10.40 6.23 16.84
CA ILE A 363 10.20 6.22 15.38
C ILE A 363 11.05 7.33 14.78
N THR A 364 11.91 6.99 13.82
CA THR A 364 12.71 7.97 13.06
C THR A 364 12.25 7.97 11.61
N SER A 365 11.97 9.15 11.07
CA SER A 365 11.42 9.28 9.70
C SER A 365 12.45 9.05 8.61
N GLU A 366 12.00 8.64 7.42
CA GLU A 366 12.84 8.50 6.22
C GLU A 366 13.02 9.84 5.47
N SER A 367 12.36 10.90 5.92
CA SER A 367 12.39 12.23 5.29
C SER A 367 12.24 13.33 6.34
N SER A 368 12.49 14.59 5.96
CA SER A 368 12.35 15.76 6.85
C SER A 368 10.92 16.10 7.27
N VAL A 369 9.93 15.30 6.89
CA VAL A 369 8.52 15.54 7.18
C VAL A 369 7.83 14.26 7.66
N VAL A 370 7.20 14.36 8.83
CA VAL A 370 6.26 13.37 9.36
C VAL A 370 4.86 13.95 9.38
N TYR A 371 3.86 13.11 9.12
CA TYR A 371 2.47 13.45 9.36
C TYR A 371 1.87 12.52 10.41
N VAL A 372 1.04 13.08 11.29
CA VAL A 372 0.43 12.38 12.41
C VAL A 372 -1.07 12.61 12.37
N LYS A 373 -1.86 11.54 12.49
CA LYS A 373 -3.30 11.57 12.74
C LYS A 373 -3.58 10.98 14.11
N TYR A 374 -4.34 11.71 14.92
CA TYR A 374 -4.94 11.25 16.16
C TYR A 374 -6.46 11.17 15.95
N GLU A 375 -7.07 10.06 16.38
CA GLU A 375 -8.52 9.87 16.41
C GLU A 375 -8.88 9.16 17.73
N GLY A 376 -9.17 9.95 18.77
CA GLY A 376 -9.52 9.44 20.09
C GLY A 376 -10.97 8.97 20.14
N LEU A 377 -11.22 7.83 20.81
CA LEU A 377 -12.55 7.23 20.93
C LEU A 377 -13.22 7.48 22.28
N THR A 378 -12.44 7.88 23.28
CA THR A 378 -12.89 8.07 24.66
C THR A 378 -12.36 9.39 25.23
N SER A 379 -12.97 9.91 26.29
CA SER A 379 -12.45 11.04 27.07
C SER A 379 -11.02 10.81 27.55
N ASN A 380 -10.70 9.57 27.93
CA ASN A 380 -9.39 9.16 28.45
C ASN A 380 -8.35 8.87 27.36
N SER A 381 -8.75 8.80 26.08
CA SER A 381 -7.80 8.62 24.97
C SER A 381 -6.77 9.75 25.01
N THR A 382 -5.48 9.42 24.97
CA THR A 382 -4.41 10.44 24.96
C THR A 382 -3.14 9.97 24.27
N ILE A 383 -2.42 10.93 23.70
CA ILE A 383 -1.09 10.76 23.13
C ILE A 383 -0.14 11.83 23.65
N LYS A 384 1.12 11.45 23.85
CA LYS A 384 2.24 12.35 24.10
C LYS A 384 3.38 11.95 23.16
N ILE A 385 3.68 12.81 22.19
CA ILE A 385 4.78 12.61 21.24
C ILE A 385 5.85 13.64 21.53
N LYS A 386 7.02 13.16 21.95
CA LYS A 386 8.25 13.94 22.07
C LYS A 386 8.96 13.91 20.71
N TYR A 387 9.34 15.06 20.15
CA TYR A 387 9.94 15.14 18.81
C TYR A 387 11.16 16.07 18.74
N ARG A 388 12.14 15.68 17.91
CA ARG A 388 13.42 16.39 17.71
C ARG A 388 13.89 16.29 16.25
N ASP A 389 14.62 17.32 15.80
CA ASP A 389 15.30 17.37 14.50
C ASP A 389 16.69 16.70 14.66
N VAL A 390 16.91 15.56 14.00
CA VAL A 390 18.13 14.74 14.14
C VAL A 390 18.92 14.64 12.82
N LYS A 391 20.23 14.38 12.90
CA LYS A 391 21.00 13.92 11.73
C LYS A 391 20.55 12.51 11.35
N ASP A 392 20.94 12.09 10.14
CA ASP A 392 20.70 10.74 9.64
C ASP A 392 21.25 9.63 10.52
#